data_AF-A0A836WLW6-F1
#
_entry.id   AF-A0A836WLW6-F1
#
_cell.length_a   1.000
_cell.length_b   1.000
_cell.length_c   1.000
_cell.angle_alpha   90.00
_cell.angle_beta   90.00
_cell.angle_gamma   90.00
#
_symmetry.space_group_name_H-M   'P 1'
#
loop_
_entity.id
_entity.type
_entity.pdbx_description
1 polymer ?
#
loop_
_entity_poly.entity_id
_entity_poly.type
_entity_poly.pdbx_seq_one_letter_code
_entity_poly.pdbx_strand_id
1 'polypeptide(L)'
;MRVLIIDNYSPNSSQIYRLHDVIEDLVIDSLEIHNYSSSMSEDQLNQFDVFILSDSDQRLSEPGVYEQYYLISEFIKQNQKPLLGISFGLQLIAMSFDVLVTPKPEPVKGFYVVDVVARDPLFSEMEDKFLAYKDFQDEIQDLPMDFLLIASSPNTKIEAFHHNVYPIYGIQFLPHIFDEKHNAGKKVIENFLSISRLYT
;
A
#
# COMPACT_ATOMS: atom_id res chain seq x y z
N MET A 1 -5.40 -13.20 -13.32
CA MET A 1 -5.52 -12.07 -12.39
C MET A 1 -5.08 -10.79 -13.07
N ARG A 2 -6.03 -9.86 -13.26
CA ARG A 2 -5.85 -8.54 -13.86
C ARG A 2 -5.60 -7.53 -12.74
N VAL A 3 -4.45 -6.88 -12.76
CA VAL A 3 -3.98 -6.01 -11.68
C VAL A 3 -4.00 -4.56 -12.15
N LEU A 4 -4.57 -3.68 -11.33
CA LEU A 4 -4.54 -2.23 -11.53
C LEU A 4 -3.65 -1.57 -10.48
N ILE A 5 -2.63 -0.85 -10.92
CA ILE A 5 -1.90 0.10 -10.09
C ILE A 5 -2.55 1.48 -10.26
N ILE A 6 -3.03 2.04 -9.14
CA ILE A 6 -3.45 3.43 -9.06
C ILE A 6 -2.21 4.26 -8.71
N ASP A 7 -1.72 5.01 -9.68
CA ASP A 7 -0.54 5.86 -9.59
C ASP A 7 -0.89 7.19 -8.92
N ASN A 8 -0.42 7.33 -7.68
CA ASN A 8 -0.58 8.53 -6.86
C ASN A 8 0.60 9.50 -7.00
N TYR A 9 1.61 9.21 -7.83
CA TYR A 9 2.71 10.13 -8.06
C TYR A 9 2.32 11.24 -9.05
N SER A 10 3.04 12.36 -8.96
CA SER A 10 3.04 13.38 -9.99
C SER A 10 3.43 12.79 -11.37
N PRO A 11 2.88 13.33 -12.47
CA PRO A 11 3.19 12.86 -13.82
C PRO A 11 4.70 12.81 -14.09
N ASN A 12 5.14 11.73 -14.75
CA ASN A 12 6.55 11.42 -15.08
C ASN A 12 7.44 10.96 -13.90
N SER A 13 6.87 10.64 -12.73
CA SER A 13 7.63 9.95 -11.70
C SER A 13 8.15 8.60 -12.20
N SER A 14 9.45 8.34 -12.03
CA SER A 14 10.04 7.05 -12.37
C SER A 14 9.75 5.96 -11.33
N GLN A 15 9.25 6.32 -10.16
CA GLN A 15 9.02 5.37 -9.06
C GLN A 15 7.90 4.38 -9.39
N ILE A 16 6.87 4.83 -10.12
CA ILE A 16 5.77 3.95 -10.51
C ILE A 16 6.24 2.80 -11.41
N TYR A 17 7.18 3.07 -12.33
CA TYR A 17 7.73 2.04 -13.21
C TYR A 17 8.61 1.05 -12.46
N ARG A 18 9.32 1.47 -11.41
CA ARG A 18 10.04 0.53 -10.54
C ARG A 18 9.09 -0.42 -9.82
N LEU A 19 7.95 0.10 -9.34
CA LEU A 19 6.91 -0.72 -8.73
C LEU A 19 6.30 -1.68 -9.76
N HIS A 20 6.01 -1.19 -10.96
CA HIS A 20 5.54 -1.99 -12.08
C HIS A 20 6.49 -3.16 -12.39
N ASP A 21 7.79 -2.90 -12.57
CA ASP A 21 8.79 -3.93 -12.89
C ASP A 21 8.83 -5.06 -11.84
N VAL A 22 8.59 -4.74 -10.57
CA VAL A 22 8.54 -5.71 -9.48
C VAL A 22 7.30 -6.61 -9.56
N ILE A 23 6.19 -6.07 -10.06
CA ILE A 23 4.90 -6.75 -10.14
C ILE A 23 4.74 -7.49 -11.46
N GLU A 24 5.30 -6.97 -12.56
CA GLU A 24 5.11 -7.48 -13.92
C GLU A 24 5.46 -8.97 -14.02
N ASP A 25 6.60 -9.39 -13.48
CA ASP A 25 7.05 -10.79 -13.47
C ASP A 25 6.14 -11.73 -12.65
N LEU A 26 5.29 -11.18 -11.78
CA LEU A 26 4.43 -11.92 -10.86
C LEU A 26 2.98 -12.03 -11.35
N VAL A 27 2.61 -11.24 -12.37
CA VAL A 27 1.26 -11.13 -12.92
C VAL A 27 1.16 -11.85 -14.26
N ILE A 28 0.08 -12.63 -14.43
CA ILE A 28 -0.08 -13.51 -15.60
C ILE A 28 -0.94 -12.87 -16.70
N ASP A 29 -2.03 -12.18 -16.34
CA ASP A 29 -3.02 -11.75 -17.34
C ASP A 29 -2.77 -10.34 -17.83
N SER A 30 -2.90 -9.34 -16.94
CA SER A 30 -2.62 -7.94 -17.28
C SER A 30 -2.20 -7.15 -16.04
N LEU A 31 -1.30 -6.20 -16.27
CA LEU A 31 -0.89 -5.19 -15.31
C LEU A 31 -1.08 -3.83 -15.97
N GLU A 32 -1.93 -2.99 -15.39
CA GLU A 32 -2.22 -1.65 -15.90
C GLU A 32 -1.90 -0.59 -14.86
N ILE A 33 -1.48 0.58 -15.32
CA ILE A 33 -1.24 1.76 -14.49
C ILE A 33 -2.25 2.83 -14.89
N HIS A 34 -3.02 3.33 -13.92
CA HIS A 34 -3.93 4.46 -14.11
C HIS A 34 -3.63 5.53 -13.06
N ASN A 35 -3.52 6.79 -13.49
CA ASN A 35 -3.27 7.89 -12.57
C ASN A 35 -4.51 8.17 -11.71
N TYR A 36 -4.32 8.46 -10.43
CA TYR A 36 -5.40 8.72 -9.46
C TYR A 36 -6.40 9.80 -9.91
N SER A 37 -5.93 10.79 -10.67
CA SER A 37 -6.74 11.92 -11.16
C SER A 37 -7.60 11.56 -12.38
N SER A 38 -7.34 10.41 -13.01
CA SER A 38 -8.11 9.93 -14.15
C SER A 38 -9.38 9.26 -13.64
N SER A 39 -10.54 9.79 -14.04
CA SER A 39 -11.82 9.18 -13.66
C SER A 39 -11.96 7.80 -14.30
N MET A 40 -12.20 6.78 -13.47
CA MET A 40 -12.63 5.46 -13.92
C MET A 40 -14.08 5.21 -13.50
N SER A 41 -14.89 4.66 -14.39
CA SER A 41 -16.22 4.18 -14.02
C SER A 41 -16.13 2.87 -13.21
N GLU A 42 -17.21 2.56 -12.49
CA GLU A 42 -17.34 1.28 -11.78
C GLU A 42 -17.17 0.08 -12.73
N ASP A 43 -17.73 0.16 -13.94
CA ASP A 43 -17.58 -0.87 -14.97
C ASP A 43 -16.12 -1.07 -15.41
N GLN A 44 -15.30 -0.01 -15.42
CA GLN A 44 -13.87 -0.12 -15.71
C GLN A 44 -13.13 -0.76 -14.54
N LEU A 45 -13.40 -0.34 -13.31
CA LEU A 45 -12.79 -0.94 -12.12
C LEU A 45 -13.17 -2.42 -11.96
N ASN A 46 -14.39 -2.79 -12.35
CA ASN A 46 -14.87 -4.17 -12.32
C ASN A 46 -14.11 -5.12 -13.25
N GLN A 47 -13.36 -4.60 -14.22
CA GLN A 47 -12.48 -5.39 -15.08
C GLN A 47 -11.18 -5.82 -14.40
N PHE A 48 -10.88 -5.30 -13.22
CA PHE A 48 -9.68 -5.67 -12.46
C PHE A 48 -10.04 -6.54 -11.27
N ASP A 49 -9.12 -7.43 -10.92
CA ASP A 49 -9.29 -8.38 -9.82
C ASP A 49 -8.51 -7.94 -8.58
N VAL A 50 -7.45 -7.13 -8.76
CA VAL A 50 -6.55 -6.66 -7.70
C VAL A 50 -6.18 -5.22 -7.92
N PHE A 51 -6.08 -4.47 -6.83
CA PHE A 51 -5.72 -3.06 -6.82
C PHE A 51 -4.47 -2.81 -5.98
N ILE A 52 -3.59 -1.94 -6.46
CA ILE A 52 -2.42 -1.48 -5.71
C ILE A 52 -2.42 0.04 -5.75
N LEU A 53 -2.49 0.68 -4.58
CA LEU A 53 -2.35 2.13 -4.44
C LEU A 53 -0.88 2.43 -4.21
N SER A 54 -0.24 3.12 -5.14
CA SER A 54 1.18 3.44 -5.03
C SER A 54 1.43 4.45 -3.90
N ASP A 55 2.72 4.64 -3.62
CA ASP A 55 3.19 5.79 -2.87
C ASP A 55 3.04 7.09 -3.70
N SER A 56 3.36 8.26 -3.12
CA SER A 56 3.22 9.58 -3.75
C SER A 56 4.38 10.50 -3.35
N ASP A 57 4.59 11.56 -4.14
CA ASP A 57 5.40 12.73 -3.76
C ASP A 57 4.60 13.78 -2.97
N GLN A 58 3.28 13.57 -2.80
CA GLN A 58 2.39 14.40 -1.99
C GLN A 58 2.31 13.92 -0.54
N ARG A 59 1.69 14.75 0.30
CA ARG A 59 1.47 14.48 1.73
C ARG A 59 0.00 14.61 2.06
N LEU A 60 -0.61 13.55 2.58
CA LEU A 60 -2.04 13.56 2.93
C LEU A 60 -2.40 14.51 4.05
N SER A 61 -1.43 14.84 4.91
CA SER A 61 -1.62 15.84 5.96
C SER A 61 -1.68 17.28 5.45
N GLU A 62 -1.33 17.55 4.20
CA GLU A 62 -1.41 18.88 3.63
C GLU A 62 -2.86 19.26 3.30
N PRO A 63 -3.30 20.49 3.62
CA PRO A 63 -4.68 20.91 3.38
C PRO A 63 -5.08 20.79 1.90
N GLY A 64 -6.22 20.16 1.62
CA GLY A 64 -6.75 20.03 0.26
C GLY A 64 -6.18 18.84 -0.53
N VAL A 65 -5.21 18.09 -0.01
CA VAL A 65 -4.67 16.92 -0.71
C VAL A 65 -5.65 15.76 -0.67
N TYR A 66 -6.14 15.36 0.51
CA TYR A 66 -7.07 14.23 0.63
C TYR A 66 -8.36 14.42 -0.17
N GLU A 67 -8.87 15.65 -0.26
CA GLU A 67 -10.06 15.99 -1.05
C GLU A 67 -9.92 15.67 -2.54
N GLN A 68 -8.69 15.70 -3.08
CA GLN A 68 -8.41 15.30 -4.47
C GLN A 68 -8.62 13.80 -4.70
N TYR A 69 -8.55 13.00 -3.64
CA TYR A 69 -8.69 11.55 -3.67
C TYR A 69 -10.09 11.08 -3.25
N TYR A 70 -11.09 11.97 -3.19
CA TYR A 70 -12.45 11.62 -2.77
C TYR A 70 -13.02 10.39 -3.50
N LEU A 71 -12.88 10.32 -4.84
CA LEU A 71 -13.38 9.18 -5.62
C LEU A 71 -12.63 7.87 -5.30
N ILE A 72 -11.31 7.95 -5.11
CA ILE A 72 -10.50 6.79 -4.70
C ILE A 72 -10.89 6.35 -3.29
N SER A 73 -11.16 7.29 -2.39
CA SER A 73 -11.61 7.01 -1.03
C SER A 73 -12.98 6.33 -0.99
N GLU A 74 -13.94 6.79 -1.80
CA GLU A 74 -15.23 6.11 -1.97
C GLU A 74 -15.05 4.69 -2.53
N PHE A 75 -14.18 4.53 -3.52
CA PHE A 75 -13.84 3.22 -4.06
C PHE A 75 -13.25 2.29 -2.98
N ILE A 76 -12.27 2.76 -2.20
CA ILE A 76 -11.64 1.98 -1.11
C ILE A 76 -12.69 1.46 -0.12
N LYS A 77 -13.62 2.32 0.31
CA LYS A 77 -14.67 1.95 1.28
C LYS A 77 -15.63 0.88 0.78
N GLN A 78 -15.87 0.84 -0.52
CA GLN A 78 -16.83 -0.08 -1.15
C GLN A 78 -16.15 -1.33 -1.72
N ASN A 79 -14.83 -1.30 -1.88
CA ASN A 79 -14.07 -2.36 -2.50
C ASN A 79 -14.01 -3.63 -1.63
N GLN A 80 -14.35 -4.77 -2.24
CA GLN A 80 -14.30 -6.09 -1.61
C GLN A 80 -13.21 -6.99 -2.22
N LYS A 81 -12.51 -6.50 -3.25
CA LYS A 81 -11.43 -7.21 -3.94
C LYS A 81 -10.07 -6.92 -3.28
N PRO A 82 -9.05 -7.76 -3.50
CA PRO A 82 -7.72 -7.52 -2.96
C PRO A 82 -7.19 -6.12 -3.28
N LEU A 83 -6.76 -5.40 -2.24
CA LEU A 83 -6.21 -4.07 -2.36
C LEU A 83 -5.00 -3.90 -1.44
N LEU A 84 -3.89 -3.41 -1.99
CA LEU A 84 -2.68 -3.10 -1.22
C LEU A 84 -2.37 -1.60 -1.32
N GLY A 85 -2.29 -0.91 -0.18
CA GLY A 85 -1.79 0.45 -0.10
C GLY A 85 -0.32 0.50 0.30
N ILE A 86 0.48 1.27 -0.44
CA ILE A 86 1.93 1.41 -0.22
C ILE A 86 2.24 2.83 0.23
N SER A 87 2.84 3.00 1.42
CA SER A 87 3.20 4.29 2.03
C SER A 87 2.04 5.28 1.99
N PHE A 88 2.03 6.26 1.07
CA PHE A 88 0.89 7.14 0.83
C PHE A 88 -0.43 6.36 0.60
N GLY A 89 -0.39 5.26 -0.15
CA GLY A 89 -1.55 4.40 -0.36
C GLY A 89 -2.09 3.76 0.92
N LEU A 90 -1.22 3.37 1.87
CA LEU A 90 -1.64 2.88 3.20
C LEU A 90 -2.31 4.01 4.00
N GLN A 91 -1.76 5.22 3.93
CA GLN A 91 -2.33 6.39 4.60
C GLN A 91 -3.69 6.77 4.00
N LEU A 92 -3.83 6.66 2.67
CA LEU A 92 -5.09 6.92 1.97
C LEU A 92 -6.17 5.93 2.39
N ILE A 93 -5.82 4.64 2.47
CA ILE A 93 -6.73 3.63 3.02
C ILE A 93 -7.13 4.00 4.44
N ALA A 94 -6.19 4.32 5.32
CA ALA A 94 -6.52 4.68 6.69
C ALA A 94 -7.49 5.88 6.77
N MET A 95 -7.22 6.96 6.03
CA MET A 95 -8.11 8.13 5.99
C MET A 95 -9.49 7.83 5.40
N SER A 96 -9.60 6.87 4.48
CA SER A 96 -10.89 6.39 3.97
C SER A 96 -11.76 5.74 5.05
N PHE A 97 -11.17 5.27 6.15
CA PHE A 97 -11.86 4.72 7.32
C PHE A 97 -11.78 5.68 8.52
N ASP A 98 -11.83 6.98 8.25
CA ASP A 98 -11.90 8.07 9.23
C ASP A 98 -10.70 8.14 10.19
N VAL A 99 -9.56 7.56 9.80
CA VAL A 99 -8.32 7.65 10.58
C VAL A 99 -7.58 8.95 10.30
N LEU A 100 -7.03 9.55 11.35
CA LEU A 100 -6.21 10.74 11.23
C LEU A 100 -4.78 10.39 10.77
N VAL A 101 -4.36 11.06 9.69
CA VAL A 101 -2.96 11.14 9.25
C VAL A 101 -2.41 12.52 9.60
N THR A 102 -1.23 12.54 10.22
CA THR A 102 -0.60 13.78 10.70
C THR A 102 0.84 13.89 10.23
N PRO A 103 1.40 15.11 10.13
CA PRO A 103 2.83 15.29 9.92
C PRO A 103 3.63 14.59 11.03
N LYS A 104 4.67 13.87 10.65
CA LYS A 104 5.63 13.31 11.57
C LYS A 104 6.64 14.38 11.98
N PRO A 105 7.07 14.43 13.27
CA PRO A 105 8.07 15.41 13.71
C PRO A 105 9.41 15.27 12.99
N GLU A 106 9.80 14.04 12.65
CA GLU A 106 11.04 13.72 11.95
C GLU A 106 10.75 12.84 10.73
N PRO A 107 11.20 13.22 9.52
CA PRO A 107 11.01 12.40 8.33
C PRO A 107 11.80 11.10 8.44
N VAL A 108 11.24 10.01 7.92
CA VAL A 108 11.87 8.69 7.91
C VAL A 108 12.37 8.38 6.52
N LYS A 109 13.68 8.14 6.37
CA LYS A 109 14.28 7.79 5.07
C LYS A 109 15.41 6.78 5.22
N GLY A 110 15.31 5.64 4.53
CA GLY A 110 16.34 4.60 4.51
C GLY A 110 15.81 3.23 4.92
N PHE A 111 16.73 2.28 5.14
CA PHE A 111 16.39 0.94 5.62
C PHE A 111 16.22 0.92 7.14
N TYR A 112 15.09 0.40 7.59
CA TYR A 112 14.78 0.24 9.01
C TYR A 112 14.28 -1.17 9.28
N VAL A 113 14.51 -1.65 10.50
CA VAL A 113 13.93 -2.91 10.97
C VAL A 113 12.42 -2.72 11.13
N VAL A 114 11.67 -3.69 10.64
CA VAL A 114 10.23 -3.85 10.82
C VAL A 114 10.01 -5.14 11.61
N ASP A 115 9.22 -5.05 12.67
CA ASP A 115 8.83 -6.16 13.53
C ASP A 115 7.43 -6.62 13.15
N VAL A 116 7.28 -7.90 12.81
CA VAL A 116 5.98 -8.56 12.65
C VAL A 116 5.39 -8.77 14.04
N VAL A 117 4.23 -8.16 14.31
CA VAL A 117 3.60 -8.19 15.64
C VAL A 117 2.37 -9.08 15.71
N ALA A 118 1.83 -9.48 14.56
CA ALA A 118 0.79 -10.49 14.45
C ALA A 118 1.05 -11.38 13.24
N ARG A 119 0.72 -12.67 13.36
CA ARG A 119 0.87 -13.63 12.26
C ARG A 119 -0.14 -13.28 11.17
N ASP A 120 0.34 -13.11 9.95
CA ASP A 120 -0.49 -12.79 8.81
C ASP A 120 0.07 -13.40 7.52
N PRO A 121 -0.77 -13.87 6.57
CA PRO A 121 -0.31 -14.40 5.29
C PRO A 121 0.56 -13.42 4.48
N LEU A 122 0.43 -12.12 4.67
CA LEU A 122 1.26 -11.10 4.01
C LEU A 122 2.76 -11.29 4.32
N PHE A 123 3.08 -11.81 5.50
CA PHE A 123 4.45 -12.09 5.94
C PHE A 123 4.80 -13.59 5.94
N SER A 124 4.06 -14.40 5.17
CA SER A 124 4.34 -15.83 5.05
C SER A 124 5.79 -16.10 4.58
N GLU A 125 6.44 -17.06 5.23
CA GLU A 125 7.84 -17.44 4.97
C GLU A 125 8.87 -16.33 5.18
N MET A 126 8.51 -15.28 5.91
CA MET A 126 9.42 -14.22 6.32
C MET A 126 9.84 -14.42 7.79
N GLU A 127 10.98 -13.83 8.17
CA GLU A 127 11.36 -13.72 9.57
C GLU A 127 10.44 -12.73 10.31
N ASP A 128 10.32 -12.89 11.63
CA ASP A 128 9.55 -11.96 12.48
C ASP A 128 10.14 -10.53 12.49
N LYS A 129 11.38 -10.38 11.99
CA LYS A 129 12.04 -9.08 11.80
C LYS A 129 12.69 -9.04 10.43
N PHE A 130 12.51 -7.94 9.71
CA PHE A 130 13.15 -7.74 8.41
C PHE A 130 13.54 -6.28 8.19
N LEU A 131 14.46 -6.02 7.28
CA LEU A 131 14.80 -4.67 6.83
C LEU A 131 13.94 -4.29 5.63
N ALA A 132 13.34 -3.10 5.69
CA ALA A 132 12.59 -2.53 4.57
C ALA A 132 12.93 -1.04 4.40
N TYR A 133 12.90 -0.57 3.15
CA TYR A 133 13.18 0.82 2.83
C TYR A 133 11.93 1.69 3.04
N LYS A 134 12.10 2.83 3.71
CA LYS A 134 11.03 3.78 4.05
C LYS A 134 11.42 5.16 3.52
N ASP A 135 10.45 5.95 3.07
CA ASP A 135 10.62 7.35 2.68
C ASP A 135 9.28 8.09 2.84
N PHE A 136 9.03 8.66 4.02
CA PHE A 136 7.76 9.34 4.31
C PHE A 136 7.90 10.40 5.40
N GLN A 137 6.90 11.29 5.48
CA GLN A 137 6.86 12.42 6.42
C GLN A 137 5.53 12.54 7.17
N ASP A 138 4.59 11.65 6.89
CA ASP A 138 3.27 11.62 7.53
C ASP A 138 3.09 10.27 8.22
N GLU A 139 2.29 10.23 9.28
CA GLU A 139 2.03 9.01 10.05
C GLU A 139 0.56 8.85 10.40
N ILE A 140 0.14 7.60 10.46
CA ILE A 140 -1.19 7.18 10.95
C ILE A 140 -1.15 7.18 12.49
N GLN A 141 -2.14 7.80 13.13
CA GLN A 141 -2.18 7.90 14.60
C GLN A 141 -2.69 6.61 15.28
N ASP A 142 -3.82 6.08 14.82
CA ASP A 142 -4.42 4.88 15.41
C ASP A 142 -5.26 4.11 14.39
N LEU A 143 -5.45 2.81 14.60
CA LEU A 143 -6.28 1.98 13.73
C LEU A 143 -7.65 1.71 14.39
N PRO A 144 -8.76 1.81 13.65
CA PRO A 144 -10.06 1.42 14.16
C PRO A 144 -10.14 -0.11 14.24
N MET A 145 -11.17 -0.62 14.92
CA MET A 145 -11.36 -2.07 15.12
C MET A 145 -11.55 -2.85 13.83
N ASP A 146 -11.79 -2.18 12.70
CA ASP A 146 -11.88 -2.79 11.38
C ASP A 146 -10.54 -3.34 10.88
N PHE A 147 -9.42 -2.86 11.44
CA PHE A 147 -8.08 -3.30 11.06
C PHE A 147 -7.35 -3.99 12.21
N LEU A 148 -6.50 -4.95 11.85
CA LEU A 148 -5.52 -5.53 12.74
C LEU A 148 -4.12 -5.03 12.36
N LEU A 149 -3.39 -4.54 13.35
CA LEU A 149 -1.98 -4.19 13.24
C LEU A 149 -1.15 -5.47 13.09
N ILE A 150 -0.40 -5.59 12.01
CA ILE A 150 0.39 -6.79 11.70
C ILE A 150 1.90 -6.54 11.71
N ALA A 151 2.35 -5.28 11.55
CA ALA A 151 3.75 -4.92 11.74
C ALA A 151 3.93 -3.52 12.38
N SER A 152 5.03 -3.33 13.10
CA SER A 152 5.44 -2.04 13.69
C SER A 152 6.97 -1.89 13.72
N SER A 153 7.47 -0.70 14.06
CA SER A 153 8.89 -0.46 14.33
C SER A 153 9.07 0.66 15.36
N PRO A 154 10.27 0.83 15.95
CA PRO A 154 10.52 1.88 16.93
C PRO A 154 10.23 3.30 16.45
N ASN A 155 10.38 3.56 15.14
CA ASN A 155 10.11 4.86 14.52
C ASN A 155 8.72 4.97 13.89
N THR A 156 7.94 3.89 13.82
CA THR A 156 6.63 3.85 13.15
C THR A 156 5.71 2.88 13.86
N LYS A 157 4.68 3.39 14.53
CA LYS A 157 3.72 2.56 15.27
C LYS A 157 2.95 1.60 14.35
N ILE A 158 2.62 2.06 13.14
CA ILE A 158 1.82 1.32 12.15
C ILE A 158 2.66 1.12 10.89
N GLU A 159 3.38 0.01 10.80
CA GLU A 159 4.17 -0.36 9.60
C GLU A 159 3.34 -1.14 8.61
N ALA A 160 2.42 -1.97 9.09
CA ALA A 160 1.47 -2.66 8.23
C ALA A 160 0.20 -3.02 9.00
N PHE A 161 -0.92 -3.00 8.28
CA PHE A 161 -2.21 -3.48 8.77
C PHE A 161 -2.91 -4.31 7.70
N HIS A 162 -3.91 -5.06 8.13
CA HIS A 162 -4.90 -5.64 7.22
C HIS A 162 -6.32 -5.41 7.75
N HIS A 163 -7.30 -5.41 6.86
CA HIS A 163 -8.71 -5.27 7.22
C HIS A 163 -9.28 -6.63 7.64
N ASN A 164 -10.11 -6.66 8.68
CA ASN A 164 -10.62 -7.90 9.28
C ASN A 164 -11.61 -8.67 8.40
N VAL A 165 -12.36 -7.96 7.54
CA VAL A 165 -13.37 -8.55 6.63
C VAL A 165 -12.90 -8.66 5.18
N TYR A 166 -12.41 -7.57 4.58
CA TYR A 166 -12.00 -7.50 3.19
C TYR A 166 -10.49 -7.74 3.02
N PRO A 167 -10.02 -8.24 1.85
CA PRO A 167 -8.59 -8.45 1.57
C PRO A 167 -7.84 -7.13 1.29
N ILE A 168 -7.97 -6.16 2.20
CA ILE A 168 -7.35 -4.85 2.14
C ILE A 168 -6.14 -4.85 3.07
N TYR A 169 -4.98 -4.50 2.54
CA TYR A 169 -3.72 -4.45 3.25
C TYR A 169 -3.09 -3.07 3.07
N GLY A 170 -2.31 -2.64 4.04
CA GLY A 170 -1.46 -1.47 3.93
C GLY A 170 -0.07 -1.77 4.45
N ILE A 171 0.95 -1.22 3.78
CA ILE A 171 2.35 -1.23 4.21
C ILE A 171 2.95 0.18 4.14
N GLN A 172 3.72 0.60 5.13
CA GLN A 172 4.28 1.96 5.20
C GLN A 172 5.64 2.07 4.47
N PHE A 173 6.32 0.94 4.27
CA PHE A 173 7.59 0.85 3.53
C PHE A 173 7.36 0.74 2.01
N LEU A 174 8.41 1.02 1.23
CA LEU A 174 8.41 0.99 -0.24
C LEU A 174 8.93 -0.36 -0.74
N PRO A 175 8.05 -1.28 -1.18
CA PRO A 175 8.45 -2.63 -1.53
C PRO A 175 9.29 -2.71 -2.81
N HIS A 176 9.23 -1.67 -3.66
CA HIS A 176 9.98 -1.56 -4.91
C HIS A 176 11.41 -1.02 -4.73
N ILE A 177 11.81 -0.69 -3.50
CA ILE A 177 13.18 -0.27 -3.19
C ILE A 177 13.83 -1.35 -2.33
N PHE A 178 14.67 -2.17 -2.95
CA PHE A 178 15.40 -3.26 -2.31
C PHE A 178 16.77 -3.50 -2.96
N ASP A 179 17.60 -4.28 -2.29
CA ASP A 179 18.82 -4.85 -2.85
C ASP A 179 18.88 -6.36 -2.60
N GLU A 180 19.93 -7.05 -3.08
CA GLU A 180 20.08 -8.50 -2.94
C GLU A 180 20.05 -9.01 -1.48
N LYS A 181 20.42 -8.16 -0.52
CA LYS A 181 20.47 -8.48 0.91
C LYS A 181 19.20 -8.07 1.65
N HIS A 182 18.39 -7.18 1.07
CA HIS A 182 17.22 -6.57 1.72
C HIS A 182 15.98 -6.64 0.82
N ASN A 183 15.57 -7.84 0.42
CA ASN A 183 14.49 -8.10 -0.55
C ASN A 183 13.10 -8.32 0.07
N ALA A 184 12.93 -8.06 1.36
CA ALA A 184 11.68 -8.31 2.09
C ALA A 184 10.47 -7.61 1.46
N GLY A 185 10.66 -6.39 0.94
CA GLY A 185 9.63 -5.65 0.21
C GLY A 185 9.06 -6.41 -1.00
N LYS A 186 9.95 -7.02 -1.81
CA LYS A 186 9.54 -7.86 -2.94
C LYS A 186 8.75 -9.09 -2.47
N LYS A 187 9.22 -9.78 -1.42
CA LYS A 187 8.53 -10.95 -0.86
C LYS A 187 7.12 -10.60 -0.36
N VAL A 188 6.93 -9.41 0.20
CA VAL A 188 5.59 -8.92 0.62
C VAL A 188 4.66 -8.75 -0.59
N ILE A 189 5.15 -8.24 -1.73
CA ILE A 189 4.36 -8.17 -2.97
C ILE A 189 4.01 -9.58 -3.47
N GLU A 190 4.96 -10.50 -3.47
CA GLU A 190 4.72 -11.90 -3.86
C GLU A 190 3.63 -12.55 -2.99
N ASN A 191 3.71 -12.35 -1.67
CA ASN A 191 2.72 -12.85 -0.72
C ASN A 191 1.35 -12.22 -0.94
N PHE A 192 1.26 -10.89 -1.12
CA PHE A 192 0.01 -10.20 -1.42
C PHE A 192 -0.65 -10.70 -2.72
N LEU A 193 0.13 -10.88 -3.79
CA LEU A 193 -0.38 -11.42 -5.05
C LEU A 193 -0.79 -12.89 -4.91
N SER A 194 -0.12 -13.67 -4.06
CA SER A 194 -0.54 -15.04 -3.73
C SER A 194 -1.86 -15.08 -2.98
N ILE A 195 -2.06 -14.19 -2.00
CA ILE A 195 -3.35 -14.04 -1.28
C ILE A 195 -4.45 -13.66 -2.28
N SER A 196 -4.15 -12.72 -3.18
CA SER A 196 -5.10 -12.21 -4.16
C SER A 196 -5.68 -13.30 -5.06
N ARG A 197 -4.91 -14.35 -5.39
CA ARG A 197 -5.37 -15.50 -6.20
C ARG A 197 -6.53 -16.28 -5.58
N LEU A 198 -6.80 -16.11 -4.29
CA LEU A 198 -7.95 -16.74 -3.62
C LEU A 198 -9.29 -16.03 -3.94
N TYR A 199 -9.21 -14.85 -4.56
CA TYR A 199 -10.36 -13.97 -4.85
C TYR A 199 -10.61 -13.80 -6.36
N THR A 200 -9.86 -14.52 -7.20
CA THR A 200 -9.91 -14.47 -8.67
C THR A 200 -10.28 -15.82 -9.24
#